data_AF-A0AAE0UT43-F1
#
_entry.id   AF-A0AAE0UT43-F1
#
_cell.length_a   1.000
_cell.length_b   1.000
_cell.length_c   1.000
_cell.angle_alpha   90.00
_cell.angle_beta   90.00
_cell.angle_gamma   90.00
#
_symmetry.space_group_name_H-M   'P 1'
#
loop_
_entity.id
_entity.type
_entity.pdbx_description
1 polymer ?
#
loop_
_entity_poly.entity_id
_entity_poly.type
_entity_poly.pdbx_seq_one_letter_code
_entity_poly.pdbx_strand_id
1 'polypeptide(L)'
;MVRSKELSEAFRMKIVDAYESVILEISEVRTWPAEATSALQDCFECTDWTMFREAATNSDSINLEEYMTSVTSYIGKCIDDVTVSKTITTRSNQKPWMTAKVHVLLKSRDPGKMALKTARSKLSRAIRKVKRAHTQRIHGHFQDSGDSRRMWRGIQAITNYKTTPPVCDSDASLPDTLNGFYARFEAQNSVAARETIPPPND
;
A
#
# COMPACT_ATOMS: atom_id res chain seq x y z
N MET A 1 6.01 -37.56 -22.86
CA MET A 1 6.51 -37.27 -21.49
C MET A 1 7.32 -35.96 -21.41
N VAL A 2 8.19 -35.66 -22.38
CA VAL A 2 9.00 -34.42 -22.41
C VAL A 2 8.14 -33.13 -22.52
N ARG A 3 7.15 -33.13 -23.42
CA ARG A 3 6.25 -31.98 -23.68
C ARG A 3 5.40 -31.54 -22.48
N SER A 4 5.10 -32.46 -21.55
CA SER A 4 4.35 -32.15 -20.32
C SER A 4 5.22 -31.48 -19.25
N LYS A 5 6.53 -31.81 -19.21
CA LYS A 5 7.48 -31.14 -18.32
C LYS A 5 7.77 -29.72 -18.79
N GLU A 6 8.00 -29.52 -20.09
CA GLU A 6 8.22 -28.17 -20.65
C GLU A 6 7.01 -27.24 -20.46
N LEU A 7 5.79 -27.75 -20.63
CA LEU A 7 4.58 -26.98 -20.37
C LEU A 7 4.43 -26.64 -18.87
N SER A 8 4.81 -27.55 -17.97
CA SER A 8 4.82 -27.29 -16.52
C SER A 8 5.87 -26.25 -16.12
N GLU A 9 7.04 -26.26 -16.76
CA GLU A 9 8.13 -25.31 -16.50
C GLU A 9 7.80 -23.93 -17.06
N ALA A 10 7.30 -23.88 -18.31
CA ALA A 10 6.85 -22.64 -18.94
C ALA A 10 5.67 -22.01 -18.19
N PHE A 11 4.74 -22.81 -17.68
CA PHE A 11 3.62 -22.33 -16.85
C PHE A 11 4.11 -21.82 -15.49
N ARG A 12 5.05 -22.53 -14.84
CA ARG A 12 5.69 -22.06 -13.60
C ARG A 12 6.42 -20.74 -13.79
N MET A 13 7.18 -20.60 -14.87
CA MET A 13 7.97 -19.39 -15.14
C MET A 13 7.06 -18.20 -15.43
N LYS A 14 6.00 -18.38 -16.23
CA LYS A 14 4.99 -17.34 -16.48
C LYS A 14 4.22 -16.93 -15.22
N ILE A 15 3.89 -17.89 -14.35
CA ILE A 15 3.23 -17.56 -13.07
C ILE A 15 4.19 -16.82 -12.14
N VAL A 16 5.46 -17.22 -12.07
CA VAL A 16 6.45 -16.56 -11.21
C VAL A 16 6.73 -15.13 -11.69
N ASP A 17 6.88 -14.91 -13.00
CA ASP A 17 7.06 -13.56 -13.58
C ASP A 17 5.80 -12.70 -13.40
N ALA A 18 4.61 -13.26 -13.62
CA ALA A 18 3.34 -12.58 -13.36
C ALA A 18 3.14 -12.26 -11.87
N TYR A 19 3.64 -13.12 -10.97
CA TYR A 19 3.67 -12.84 -9.54
C TYR A 19 4.72 -11.79 -9.19
N GLU A 20 5.94 -11.84 -9.72
CA GLU A 20 7.00 -10.87 -9.41
C GLU A 20 6.66 -9.45 -9.89
N SER A 21 6.03 -9.33 -11.06
CA SER A 21 5.54 -8.05 -11.61
C SER A 21 4.39 -7.43 -10.79
N VAL A 22 3.58 -8.25 -10.09
CA VAL A 22 2.50 -7.77 -9.20
C VAL A 22 2.97 -7.58 -7.75
N ILE A 23 4.11 -8.17 -7.35
CA ILE A 23 4.58 -8.17 -5.96
C ILE A 23 5.39 -6.93 -5.59
N LEU A 24 5.97 -6.20 -6.54
CA LEU A 24 6.85 -5.07 -6.23
C LEU A 24 6.12 -3.73 -6.42
N GLU A 25 5.62 -3.18 -5.32
CA GLU A 25 5.11 -1.82 -5.26
C GLU A 25 6.32 -0.88 -5.07
N ILE A 26 6.70 -0.20 -6.15
CA ILE A 26 7.78 0.80 -6.14
C ILE A 26 7.13 2.14 -5.79
N SER A 27 7.52 2.73 -4.65
CA SER A 27 7.15 4.09 -4.31
C SER A 27 8.38 4.98 -4.26
N GLU A 28 8.26 6.17 -4.83
CA GLU A 28 9.28 7.21 -4.71
C GLU A 28 8.94 8.09 -3.51
N VAL A 29 9.89 8.24 -2.60
CA VAL A 29 9.74 9.10 -1.42
C VAL A 29 10.84 10.14 -1.44
N ARG A 30 10.45 11.42 -1.39
CA ARG A 30 11.41 12.51 -1.18
C ARG A 30 11.84 12.51 0.28
N THR A 31 13.15 12.53 0.49
CA THR A 31 13.72 12.58 1.84
C THR A 31 14.68 13.74 1.97
N TRP A 32 14.68 14.34 3.16
CA TRP A 32 15.62 15.37 3.54
C TRP A 32 16.93 14.73 4.01
N PRO A 33 18.07 14.93 3.32
CA PRO A 33 19.36 14.48 3.82
C PRO A 33 19.80 15.30 5.05
N ALA A 34 20.81 14.81 5.79
CA ALA A 34 21.26 15.48 7.01
C ALA A 34 21.79 16.91 6.76
N GLU A 35 22.39 17.13 5.58
CA GLU A 35 22.97 18.41 5.17
C GLU A 35 21.97 19.34 4.47
N ALA A 36 20.74 18.89 4.23
CA ALA A 36 19.77 19.67 3.47
C ALA A 36 19.36 20.96 4.19
N THR A 37 19.27 20.92 5.53
CA THR A 37 18.89 22.09 6.30
C THR A 37 19.95 23.19 6.21
N SER A 38 21.23 22.83 6.31
CA SER A 38 22.34 23.79 6.15
C SER A 38 22.44 24.32 4.72
N ALA A 39 22.32 23.44 3.71
CA ALA A 39 22.38 23.85 2.31
C ALA A 39 21.24 24.82 1.93
N LEU A 40 20.04 24.62 2.48
CA LEU A 40 18.92 25.55 2.28
C LEU A 40 19.11 26.88 3.00
N GLN A 41 19.65 26.82 4.22
CA GLN A 41 19.97 28.03 4.96
C GLN A 41 20.99 28.87 4.19
N ASP A 42 22.09 28.27 3.73
CA ASP A 42 23.11 28.94 2.92
C ASP A 42 22.49 29.50 1.62
N CYS A 43 21.61 28.74 0.97
CA CYS A 43 20.91 29.17 -0.24
C CYS A 43 20.08 30.45 0.00
N PHE A 44 19.30 30.49 1.09
CA PHE A 44 18.46 31.64 1.42
C PHE A 44 19.26 32.86 1.92
N GLU A 45 20.38 32.63 2.60
CA GLU A 45 21.29 33.69 3.04
C GLU A 45 22.03 34.34 1.85
N CYS A 46 22.35 33.57 0.80
CA CYS A 46 22.95 34.08 -0.43
C CYS A 46 21.92 34.60 -1.45
N THR A 47 20.62 34.44 -1.21
CA THR A 47 19.59 34.91 -2.14
C THR A 47 19.38 36.40 -2.00
N ASP A 48 19.49 37.12 -3.11
CA ASP A 48 19.03 38.50 -3.17
C ASP A 48 17.50 38.54 -3.30
N TRP A 49 16.81 38.79 -2.18
CA TRP A 49 15.35 38.85 -2.16
C TRP A 49 14.79 40.13 -2.80
N THR A 50 15.61 41.18 -3.00
CA THR A 50 15.12 42.42 -3.62
C THR A 50 14.89 42.26 -5.11
N MET A 51 15.60 41.34 -5.77
CA MET A 51 15.42 41.06 -7.20
C MET A 51 13.98 40.62 -7.54
N PHE A 52 13.31 39.87 -6.66
CA PHE A 52 11.93 39.44 -6.87
C PHE A 52 10.95 40.60 -6.78
N ARG A 53 11.22 41.55 -5.88
CA ARG A 53 10.40 42.76 -5.71
C ARG A 53 10.55 43.67 -6.93
N GLU A 54 11.78 43.87 -7.39
CA GLU A 54 12.08 44.70 -8.56
C GLU A 54 11.47 44.10 -9.84
N ALA A 55 11.59 42.78 -10.03
CA ALA A 55 11.00 42.08 -11.17
C ALA A 55 9.46 42.18 -11.20
N ALA A 56 8.81 42.20 -10.03
CA ALA A 56 7.36 42.34 -9.92
C ALA A 56 6.85 43.80 -9.90
N THR A 57 7.75 44.79 -9.96
CA THR A 57 7.36 46.21 -9.93
C THR A 57 7.16 46.73 -11.34
N ASN A 58 5.94 47.15 -11.66
CA ASN A 58 5.61 47.81 -12.92
C ASN A 58 5.34 49.29 -12.65
N SER A 59 6.21 50.15 -13.20
CA SER A 59 6.24 51.59 -12.92
C SER A 59 6.41 51.87 -11.41
N ASP A 60 5.32 52.01 -10.65
CA ASP A 60 5.32 52.34 -9.21
C ASP A 60 4.46 51.38 -8.36
N SER A 61 3.83 50.35 -8.96
CA SER A 61 3.02 49.37 -8.23
C SER A 61 3.63 47.98 -8.29
N ILE A 62 3.63 47.30 -7.13
CA ILE A 62 4.12 45.94 -7.00
C ILE A 62 2.98 44.99 -7.36
N ASN A 63 3.21 44.14 -8.37
CA ASN A 63 2.33 43.01 -8.68
C ASN A 63 2.53 41.91 -7.64
N LEU A 64 1.67 41.90 -6.62
CA LEU A 64 1.80 40.99 -5.48
C LEU A 64 1.69 39.51 -5.88
N GLU A 65 0.83 39.17 -6.83
CA GLU A 65 0.65 37.79 -7.30
C GLU A 65 1.92 37.28 -7.99
N GLU A 66 2.53 38.12 -8.82
CA GLU A 66 3.80 37.79 -9.50
C GLU A 66 4.94 37.65 -8.50
N TYR A 67 5.06 38.58 -7.55
CA TYR A 67 6.03 38.48 -6.46
C TYR A 67 5.87 37.19 -5.65
N MET A 68 4.64 36.88 -5.20
CA MET A 68 4.35 35.68 -4.41
C MET A 68 4.60 34.40 -5.20
N THR A 69 4.23 34.37 -6.48
CA THR A 69 4.45 33.22 -7.36
C THR A 69 5.94 33.00 -7.58
N SER A 70 6.71 34.05 -7.89
CA SER A 70 8.15 33.95 -8.12
C SER A 70 8.91 33.52 -6.86
N VAL A 71 8.59 34.09 -5.69
CA VAL A 71 9.20 33.70 -4.41
C VAL A 71 8.85 32.26 -4.05
N THR A 72 7.59 31.87 -4.17
CA THR A 72 7.14 30.50 -3.86
C THR A 72 7.76 29.48 -4.82
N SER A 73 7.86 29.82 -6.11
CA SER A 73 8.51 28.98 -7.12
C SER A 73 10.01 28.81 -6.83
N TYR A 74 10.70 29.89 -6.46
CA TYR A 74 12.11 29.83 -6.09
C TYR A 74 12.34 28.95 -4.85
N ILE A 75 11.57 29.16 -3.78
CA ILE A 75 11.64 28.33 -2.57
C ILE A 75 11.37 26.85 -2.91
N GLY A 76 10.37 26.58 -3.75
CA GLY A 76 10.06 25.25 -4.23
C GLY A 76 11.26 24.60 -4.95
N LYS A 77 11.93 25.36 -5.83
CA LYS A 77 13.16 24.91 -6.50
C LYS A 77 14.28 24.62 -5.51
N CYS A 78 14.53 25.50 -4.53
CA CYS A 78 15.56 25.27 -3.52
C CYS A 78 15.29 23.99 -2.71
N ILE A 79 14.02 23.75 -2.36
CA ILE A 79 13.61 22.51 -1.70
C ILE A 79 13.85 21.31 -2.60
N ASP A 80 13.47 21.38 -3.88
CA ASP A 80 13.66 20.30 -4.84
C ASP A 80 15.15 19.97 -5.03
N ASP A 81 16.01 20.98 -5.20
CA ASP A 81 17.46 20.85 -5.38
C ASP A 81 18.14 20.16 -4.18
N VAL A 82 17.57 20.33 -3.00
CA VAL A 82 18.14 19.86 -1.73
C VAL A 82 17.52 18.53 -1.27
N THR A 83 16.30 18.22 -1.74
CA THR A 83 15.67 16.93 -1.49
C THR A 83 16.27 15.83 -2.36
N VAL A 84 16.42 14.64 -1.79
CA VAL A 84 16.87 13.45 -2.54
C VAL A 84 15.72 12.46 -2.65
N SER A 85 15.37 12.12 -3.89
CA SER A 85 14.45 11.03 -4.20
C SER A 85 15.04 9.68 -3.81
N LYS A 86 14.31 8.93 -2.98
CA LYS A 86 14.66 7.55 -2.62
C LYS A 86 13.56 6.62 -3.06
N THR A 87 13.93 5.65 -3.88
CA THR A 87 13.04 4.58 -4.30
C THR A 87 12.92 3.55 -3.18
N ILE A 88 11.72 3.35 -2.66
CA ILE A 88 11.40 2.30 -1.69
C ILE A 88 10.66 1.18 -2.42
N THR A 89 11.28 0.01 -2.46
CA THR A 89 10.64 -1.20 -2.99
C THR A 89 9.88 -1.89 -1.86
N THR A 90 8.55 -1.77 -1.87
CA THR A 90 7.69 -2.48 -0.94
C THR A 90 7.17 -3.73 -1.61
N ARG A 91 7.44 -4.90 -1.04
CA ARG A 91 6.86 -6.15 -1.53
C ARG A 91 5.42 -6.25 -0.99
N SER A 92 4.45 -6.46 -1.87
CA SER A 92 3.02 -6.66 -1.54
C SER A 92 2.80 -7.77 -0.51
N ASN A 93 3.70 -8.75 -0.47
CA ASN A 93 3.74 -9.84 0.50
C ASN A 93 4.73 -9.62 1.67
N GLN A 94 5.05 -8.37 2.03
CA GLN A 94 5.91 -8.09 3.18
C GLN A 94 5.34 -8.82 4.39
N LYS A 95 6.10 -9.80 4.85
CA LYS A 95 5.61 -10.70 5.89
C LYS A 95 5.36 -9.85 7.14
N PRO A 96 4.19 -9.95 7.81
CA PRO A 96 3.85 -9.10 8.96
C PRO A 96 4.85 -9.18 10.13
N TRP A 97 5.74 -10.18 10.11
CA TRP A 97 6.81 -10.36 11.07
C TRP A 97 8.16 -9.70 10.71
N MET A 98 8.27 -9.06 9.54
CA MET A 98 9.43 -8.27 9.09
C MET A 98 9.37 -6.86 9.67
N THR A 99 9.68 -6.73 10.95
CA THR A 99 9.69 -5.44 11.66
C THR A 99 11.05 -4.73 11.54
N ALA A 100 11.10 -3.43 11.82
CA ALA A 100 12.35 -2.63 11.84
C ALA A 100 13.45 -3.29 12.68
N LYS A 101 13.09 -3.89 13.81
CA LYS A 101 14.02 -4.65 14.68
C LYS A 101 14.64 -5.86 13.97
N VAL A 102 13.85 -6.58 13.17
CA VAL A 102 14.35 -7.71 12.36
C VAL A 102 15.28 -7.18 11.25
N HIS A 103 14.96 -6.03 10.63
CA HIS A 103 15.84 -5.39 9.65
C HIS A 103 17.20 -4.98 10.25
N VAL A 104 17.23 -4.40 11.45
CA VAL A 104 18.49 -4.06 12.16
C VAL A 104 19.30 -5.32 12.46
N LEU A 105 18.65 -6.40 12.89
CA LEU A 105 19.32 -7.69 13.16
C LEU A 105 19.85 -8.36 11.88
N LEU A 106 19.20 -8.15 10.74
CA LEU A 106 19.70 -8.61 9.44
C LEU A 106 20.92 -7.80 8.98
N LYS A 107 20.90 -6.47 9.15
CA LYS A 107 22.03 -5.59 8.80
C LYS A 107 23.27 -5.82 9.66
N SER A 108 23.10 -6.17 10.93
CA SER A 108 24.20 -6.44 11.89
C SER A 108 24.81 -7.85 11.78
N ARG A 109 24.49 -8.61 10.72
CA ARG A 109 25.09 -9.92 10.46
C ARG A 109 26.54 -9.76 9.97
N ASP A 110 27.45 -9.56 10.92
CA ASP A 110 28.89 -9.52 10.67
C ASP A 110 29.41 -10.90 10.17
N PRO A 111 30.24 -10.98 9.12
CA PRO A 111 30.77 -12.25 8.57
C PRO A 111 31.64 -13.11 9.51
N GLY A 112 32.08 -12.62 10.68
CA GLY A 112 32.93 -13.38 11.61
C GLY A 112 32.28 -14.63 12.24
N LYS A 113 32.95 -15.80 12.23
CA LYS A 113 32.40 -17.13 12.60
C LYS A 113 31.72 -17.24 13.98
N MET A 114 32.27 -16.64 15.04
CA MET A 114 31.71 -16.74 16.41
C MET A 114 30.62 -15.69 16.67
N ALA A 115 30.82 -14.46 16.18
CA ALA A 115 29.81 -13.41 16.21
C ALA A 115 28.55 -13.81 15.41
N LEU A 116 28.74 -14.54 14.31
CA LEU A 116 27.67 -15.02 13.43
C LEU A 116 26.71 -15.99 14.11
N LYS A 117 27.19 -16.92 14.95
CA LYS A 117 26.30 -17.86 15.69
C LYS A 117 25.38 -17.11 16.65
N THR A 118 25.93 -16.16 17.39
CA THR A 118 25.18 -15.33 18.34
C THR A 118 24.22 -14.38 17.62
N ALA A 119 24.65 -13.76 16.51
CA ALA A 119 23.78 -12.91 15.68
C ALA A 119 22.61 -13.71 15.10
N ARG A 120 22.87 -14.93 14.58
CA ARG A 120 21.84 -15.84 14.08
C ARG A 120 20.84 -16.24 15.17
N SER A 121 21.31 -16.61 16.36
CA SER A 121 20.42 -17.02 17.45
C SER A 121 19.54 -15.84 17.93
N LYS A 122 20.10 -14.63 18.00
CA LYS A 122 19.37 -13.38 18.30
C LYS A 122 18.32 -13.09 17.24
N LEU A 123 18.67 -13.18 15.96
CA LEU A 123 17.74 -12.99 14.84
C LEU A 123 16.60 -14.01 14.87
N SER A 124 16.91 -15.30 15.01
CA SER A 124 15.88 -16.35 15.09
C SER A 124 14.95 -16.15 16.28
N ARG A 125 15.48 -15.73 17.44
CA ARG A 125 14.67 -15.42 18.62
C ARG A 125 13.75 -14.22 18.37
N ALA A 126 14.27 -13.16 17.74
CA ALA A 126 13.48 -11.98 17.40
C ALA A 126 12.35 -12.32 16.42
N ILE A 127 12.65 -13.06 15.34
CA ILE A 127 11.64 -13.52 14.37
C ILE A 127 10.57 -14.36 15.07
N ARG A 128 10.96 -15.31 15.93
CA ARG A 128 10.01 -16.12 16.70
C ARG A 128 9.10 -15.26 17.59
N LYS A 129 9.67 -14.28 18.30
CA LYS A 129 8.90 -13.36 19.16
C LYS A 129 7.89 -12.56 18.35
N VAL A 130 8.32 -11.98 17.23
CA VAL A 130 7.43 -11.16 16.39
C VAL A 130 6.34 -12.02 15.74
N LYS A 131 6.67 -13.22 15.24
CA LYS A 131 5.67 -14.17 14.71
C LYS A 131 4.61 -14.51 15.77
N ARG A 132 5.02 -14.87 16.99
CA ARG A 132 4.10 -15.16 18.09
C ARG A 132 3.18 -13.98 18.40
N ALA A 133 3.74 -12.77 18.50
CA ALA A 133 2.96 -11.57 18.76
C ALA A 133 1.95 -11.27 17.65
N HIS A 134 2.33 -11.48 16.38
CA HIS A 134 1.42 -11.34 15.26
C HIS A 134 0.30 -12.39 15.32
N THR A 135 0.62 -13.66 15.53
CA THR A 135 -0.37 -14.74 15.71
C THR A 135 -1.34 -14.42 16.84
N GLN A 136 -0.85 -13.99 18.01
CA GLN A 136 -1.69 -13.58 19.15
C GLN A 136 -2.62 -12.42 18.79
N ARG A 137 -2.12 -11.41 18.07
CA ARG A 137 -2.94 -10.28 17.61
C ARG A 137 -4.05 -10.74 16.67
N ILE A 138 -3.73 -11.59 15.70
CA ILE A 138 -4.72 -12.15 14.78
C ILE A 138 -5.77 -12.95 15.56
N HIS A 139 -5.35 -13.85 16.46
CA HIS A 139 -6.29 -14.59 17.29
C HIS A 139 -7.19 -13.68 18.14
N GLY A 140 -6.65 -12.59 18.69
CA GLY A 140 -7.44 -11.62 19.47
C GLY A 140 -8.60 -11.00 18.70
N HIS A 141 -8.52 -10.90 17.36
CA HIS A 141 -9.63 -10.42 16.54
C HIS A 141 -10.81 -11.40 16.44
N PHE A 142 -10.61 -12.67 16.80
CA PHE A 142 -11.61 -13.74 16.67
C PHE A 142 -12.04 -14.35 18.02
N GLN A 143 -11.65 -13.75 19.15
CA GLN A 143 -12.01 -14.24 20.49
C GLN A 143 -13.46 -13.91 20.85
N ASP A 144 -13.96 -12.74 20.43
CA ASP A 144 -15.32 -12.28 20.72
C ASP A 144 -16.21 -12.50 19.49
N SER A 145 -17.07 -13.53 19.51
CA SER A 145 -17.94 -13.88 18.37
C SER A 145 -19.05 -12.86 18.07
N GLY A 146 -19.31 -11.93 19.01
CA GLY A 146 -20.34 -10.90 18.87
C GLY A 146 -19.92 -9.63 18.12
N ASP A 147 -18.62 -9.42 17.87
CA ASP A 147 -18.12 -8.21 17.20
C ASP A 147 -17.63 -8.52 15.77
N SER A 148 -18.56 -8.49 14.82
CA SER A 148 -18.28 -8.70 13.40
C SER A 148 -17.30 -7.66 12.84
N ARG A 149 -17.28 -6.43 13.37
CA ARG A 149 -16.35 -5.37 12.95
C ARG A 149 -14.92 -5.72 13.35
N ARG A 150 -14.71 -6.25 14.56
CA ARG A 150 -13.40 -6.77 15.00
C ARG A 150 -12.95 -7.97 14.17
N MET A 151 -13.84 -8.91 13.86
CA MET A 151 -13.52 -10.04 12.98
C MET A 151 -13.09 -9.55 11.59
N TRP A 152 -13.80 -8.59 11.01
CA TRP A 152 -13.44 -8.00 9.72
C TRP A 152 -12.06 -7.32 9.74
N ARG A 153 -11.70 -6.64 10.82
CA ARG A 153 -10.33 -6.12 11.01
C ARG A 153 -9.29 -7.25 11.05
N GLY A 154 -9.63 -8.38 11.67
CA GLY A 154 -8.79 -9.58 11.67
C GLY A 154 -8.57 -10.14 10.27
N ILE A 155 -9.63 -10.29 9.48
CA ILE A 155 -9.56 -10.73 8.07
C ILE A 155 -8.71 -9.75 7.26
N GLN A 156 -8.95 -8.45 7.40
CA GLN A 156 -8.19 -7.41 6.72
C GLN A 156 -6.68 -7.48 7.06
N ALA A 157 -6.34 -7.71 8.32
CA ALA A 157 -4.96 -7.84 8.78
C ALA A 157 -4.24 -9.10 8.24
N ILE A 158 -4.99 -10.16 7.90
CA ILE A 158 -4.45 -11.38 7.28
C ILE A 158 -4.25 -11.18 5.77
N THR A 159 -5.23 -10.57 5.11
CA THR A 159 -5.24 -10.40 3.64
C THR A 159 -4.44 -9.18 3.18
N ASN A 160 -4.01 -8.31 4.11
CA ASN A 160 -3.43 -7.00 3.81
C ASN A 160 -4.33 -6.17 2.89
N TYR A 161 -5.65 -6.38 2.98
CA TYR A 161 -6.62 -5.67 2.16
C TYR A 161 -6.62 -4.19 2.56
N LYS A 162 -6.09 -3.34 1.69
CA LYS A 162 -6.26 -1.90 1.81
C LYS A 162 -7.67 -1.58 1.31
N THR A 163 -8.50 -0.97 2.15
CA THR A 163 -9.79 -0.43 1.72
C THR A 163 -9.47 0.76 0.82
N THR A 164 -9.18 0.51 -0.45
CA THR A 164 -9.14 1.58 -1.44
C THR A 164 -10.58 2.08 -1.55
N PRO A 165 -10.88 3.34 -1.24
CA PRO A 165 -12.18 3.87 -1.59
C PRO A 165 -12.29 3.70 -3.11
N PRO A 166 -13.32 3.01 -3.62
CA PRO A 166 -13.53 3.00 -5.05
C PRO A 166 -13.64 4.45 -5.50
N VAL A 167 -12.91 4.81 -6.56
CA VAL A 167 -13.23 5.99 -7.36
C VAL A 167 -14.61 5.68 -7.91
N CYS A 168 -15.63 6.16 -7.20
CA CYS A 168 -17.01 5.85 -7.51
C CYS A 168 -17.42 6.81 -8.61
N ASP A 169 -17.40 6.35 -9.87
CA ASP A 169 -18.38 6.84 -10.84
C ASP A 169 -19.74 6.33 -10.34
N SER A 170 -20.33 7.08 -9.41
CA SER A 170 -21.64 6.79 -8.86
C SER A 170 -22.69 7.09 -9.92
N ASP A 171 -22.88 6.17 -10.86
CA ASP A 171 -24.07 6.17 -11.69
C ASP A 171 -25.29 5.96 -10.78
N ALA A 172 -26.12 6.99 -10.65
CA ALA A 172 -27.28 7.01 -9.77
C ALA A 172 -28.28 5.88 -10.09
N SER A 173 -28.19 5.27 -11.29
CA SER A 173 -29.01 4.14 -11.73
C SER A 173 -28.46 2.75 -11.35
N LEU A 174 -27.22 2.67 -10.83
CA LEU A 174 -26.58 1.42 -10.46
C LEU A 174 -27.35 0.63 -9.38
N PRO A 175 -27.88 1.26 -8.31
CA PRO A 175 -28.67 0.54 -7.30
C PRO A 175 -29.90 -0.13 -7.90
N ASP A 176 -30.64 0.57 -8.77
CA ASP A 176 -31.86 0.04 -9.42
C ASP A 176 -31.53 -1.14 -10.35
N THR A 177 -30.42 -1.02 -11.10
CA THR A 177 -29.94 -2.09 -11.99
C THR A 177 -29.56 -3.35 -11.21
N LEU A 178 -28.87 -3.20 -10.07
CA LEU A 178 -28.52 -4.32 -9.19
C LEU A 178 -29.76 -4.93 -8.56
N ASN A 179 -30.70 -4.11 -8.11
CA ASN A 179 -31.94 -4.57 -7.50
C ASN A 179 -32.75 -5.42 -8.50
N GLY A 180 -32.89 -4.97 -9.74
CA GLY A 180 -33.51 -5.75 -10.82
C GLY A 180 -32.76 -7.06 -11.13
N PHE A 181 -31.42 -7.03 -11.12
CA PHE A 181 -30.59 -8.21 -11.38
C PHE A 181 -30.78 -9.29 -10.30
N TYR A 182 -30.85 -8.93 -9.02
CA TYR A 182 -31.00 -9.89 -7.93
C TYR A 182 -32.46 -10.31 -7.70
N ALA A 183 -33.42 -9.41 -7.89
CA ALA A 183 -34.86 -9.70 -7.74
C ALA A 183 -35.41 -10.63 -8.84
N ARG A 184 -34.70 -10.82 -9.97
CA ARG A 184 -35.16 -11.68 -11.07
C ARG A 184 -35.43 -13.14 -10.66
N PHE A 185 -34.77 -13.61 -9.61
CA PHE A 185 -34.97 -14.96 -9.08
C PHE A 185 -36.23 -15.08 -8.20
N GLU A 186 -36.70 -13.96 -7.62
CA GLU A 186 -37.93 -13.95 -6.82
C GLU A 186 -39.16 -14.02 -7.72
N ALA A 187 -39.12 -13.39 -8.90
CA ALA A 187 -40.20 -13.46 -9.88
C ALA A 187 -40.47 -14.89 -10.37
N GLN A 188 -39.43 -15.72 -10.48
CA GLN A 188 -39.53 -17.12 -10.94
C GLN A 188 -40.03 -18.09 -9.85
N ASN A 189 -40.00 -17.70 -8.57
CA ASN A 189 -40.57 -18.49 -7.47
C ASN A 189 -42.09 -18.34 -7.33
N SER A 190 -42.73 -17.48 -8.13
CA SER A 190 -44.19 -17.27 -8.09
C SER A 190 -44.99 -18.29 -8.93
N VAL A 191 -44.34 -19.17 -9.70
CA VAL A 191 -45.03 -20.24 -10.40
C VAL A 191 -45.42 -21.31 -9.39
N ALA A 192 -46.71 -21.35 -9.05
CA ALA A 192 -47.32 -22.33 -8.18
C ALA A 192 -46.82 -23.75 -8.52
N ALA A 193 -46.32 -24.45 -7.50
CA ALA A 193 -46.03 -25.87 -7.61
C ALA A 193 -47.31 -26.57 -8.10
N ARG A 194 -47.27 -27.12 -9.33
CA ARG A 194 -48.34 -28.00 -9.81
C ARG A 194 -48.29 -29.27 -8.99
N GLU A 195 -49.12 -29.35 -7.96
CA GLU A 195 -49.41 -30.60 -7.28
C GLU A 195 -50.11 -31.52 -8.29
N THR A 196 -49.42 -32.61 -8.67
CA THR A 196 -50.01 -33.73 -9.39
C THR A 196 -50.95 -34.48 -8.45
N ILE A 197 -52.25 -34.41 -8.73
CA ILE A 197 -53.28 -35.18 -8.03
C ILE A 197 -53.09 -36.68 -8.36
N PRO A 198 -52.93 -37.57 -7.37
CA PRO A 198 -52.85 -39.01 -7.62
C PRO A 198 -54.24 -39.61 -7.94
N PRO A 199 -54.33 -40.68 -8.74
CA PRO A 199 -55.60 -41.27 -9.12
C PRO A 199 -56.31 -41.98 -7.95
N PRO A 200 -57.65 -42.11 -7.97
CA PRO A 200 -58.42 -42.79 -6.93
C PRO A 200 -58.24 -44.31 -7.06
N ASN A 201 -57.95 -44.97 -5.95
CA ASN A 201 -57.94 -46.44 -5.86
C ASN A 201 -59.37 -46.94 -5.57
N ASP A 202 -59.83 -47.91 -6.37
CA ASP A 202 -60.76 -48.98 -5.96
C ASP A 202 -59.96 -50.28 -5.80
#